data_AF-A0A1Z7M7A6-F1
#
_entry.id   AF-A0A1Z7M7A6-F1
#
_cell.length_a   1.000
_cell.length_b   1.000
_cell.length_c   1.000
_cell.angle_alpha   90.00
_cell.angle_beta   90.00
_cell.angle_gamma   90.00
#
_symmetry.space_group_name_H-M   'P 1'
#
loop_
_entity.id
_entity.type
_entity.pdbx_description
1 polymer ?
#
loop_
_entity_poly.entity_id
_entity_poly.type
_entity_poly.pdbx_seq_one_letter_code
_entity_poly.pdbx_strand_id
1 'polypeptide(L)'
;MKKKKLELPVLWMEQTEGTDEWYVGMHYGGGPYEIYEAEDMISMGLGFSGNQIYFIHYPDGEVYAPLKKKENVYYERPVWDEDRFGIAAVDFGKREVIIYSFMPGKEVQILHKIPLTDIHDCYNLRIEASPLTLSRQKDQVYEILWPEKKRFAVKENDSMIYRDGNTLYFSRWAETPEYLEYVVAVNVETGEEISVEKGNLYRMPDGSFWLV
;
A
#
# COMPACT_ATOMS: atom_id res chain seq x y z
N MET A 1 -5.80 32.33 10.69
CA MET A 1 -5.15 31.17 10.03
C MET A 1 -3.82 30.90 10.72
N LYS A 2 -3.66 29.75 11.38
CA LYS A 2 -2.36 29.34 11.95
C LYS A 2 -1.63 28.52 10.88
N LYS A 3 -0.52 29.05 10.34
CA LYS A 3 0.33 28.33 9.38
C LYS A 3 1.53 27.77 10.14
N LYS A 4 1.78 26.46 10.03
CA LYS A 4 3.02 25.82 10.50
C LYS A 4 3.88 25.47 9.29
N LYS A 5 5.18 25.76 9.37
CA LYS A 5 6.16 25.36 8.35
C LYS A 5 6.84 24.06 8.83
N LEU A 6 6.88 23.05 7.97
CA LEU A 6 7.63 21.82 8.18
C LEU A 6 8.89 21.86 7.30
N GLU A 7 10.04 21.45 7.83
CA GLU A 7 11.29 21.37 7.06
C GLU A 7 11.35 20.02 6.32
N LEU A 8 10.54 19.93 5.26
CA LEU A 8 10.39 18.77 4.38
C LEU A 8 10.80 19.15 2.95
N PRO A 9 11.19 18.18 2.09
CA PRO A 9 11.25 18.44 0.66
C PRO A 9 9.83 18.77 0.13
N VAL A 10 9.74 19.31 -1.09
CA VAL A 10 8.45 19.54 -1.74
C VAL A 10 7.79 18.18 -1.99
N LEU A 11 6.65 17.94 -1.36
CA LEU A 11 5.86 16.72 -1.49
C LEU A 11 4.37 17.02 -1.26
N TRP A 12 3.52 16.09 -1.68
CA TRP A 12 2.11 16.08 -1.33
C TRP A 12 1.90 15.27 -0.05
N MET A 13 1.15 15.85 0.89
CA MET A 13 0.75 15.17 2.12
C MET A 13 -0.70 14.71 1.99
N GLU A 14 -0.96 13.48 2.40
CA GLU A 14 -2.29 12.88 2.37
C GLU A 14 -2.61 12.31 3.75
N GLN A 15 -3.86 12.39 4.16
CA GLN A 15 -4.29 11.73 5.39
C GLN A 15 -4.15 10.22 5.23
N THR A 16 -3.67 9.54 6.26
CA THR A 16 -3.61 8.08 6.26
C THR A 16 -4.98 7.52 6.63
N GLU A 17 -5.54 6.67 5.78
CA GLU A 17 -6.82 6.01 6.07
C GLU A 17 -6.74 5.18 7.36
N GLY A 18 -7.84 5.17 8.12
CA GLY A 18 -7.92 4.49 9.42
C GLY A 18 -7.37 5.30 10.60
N THR A 19 -7.05 6.58 10.42
CA THR A 19 -6.67 7.50 11.51
C THR A 19 -6.96 8.96 11.15
N ASP A 20 -7.25 9.80 12.14
CA ASP A 20 -7.39 11.25 12.04
C ASP A 20 -6.15 12.04 12.50
N GLU A 21 -5.14 11.34 13.01
CA GLU A 21 -3.93 11.95 13.57
C GLU A 21 -2.73 11.89 12.61
N TRP A 22 -2.76 11.07 11.56
CA TRP A 22 -1.58 10.83 10.74
C TRP A 22 -1.74 11.20 9.28
N TYR A 23 -0.71 11.90 8.80
CA TYR A 23 -0.50 12.20 7.39
C TYR A 23 0.79 11.55 6.91
N VAL A 24 0.82 11.18 5.63
CA VAL A 24 2.00 10.63 4.97
C VAL A 24 2.36 11.45 3.75
N GLY A 25 3.66 11.58 3.50
CA GLY A 25 4.20 12.24 2.33
C GLY A 25 5.34 11.44 1.74
N MET A 26 5.35 11.26 0.42
CA MET A 26 6.37 10.51 -0.30
C MET A 26 7.18 11.44 -1.20
N HIS A 27 8.50 11.29 -1.16
CA HIS A 27 9.42 12.03 -2.02
C HIS A 27 10.18 11.06 -2.94
N TYR A 28 9.87 11.11 -4.23
CA TYR A 28 10.34 10.15 -5.24
C TYR A 28 11.70 10.49 -5.88
N GLY A 29 12.31 11.63 -5.55
CA GLY A 29 13.65 11.95 -6.04
C GLY A 29 13.80 12.02 -7.57
N GLY A 30 12.72 12.29 -8.31
CA GLY A 30 12.68 12.32 -9.77
C GLY A 30 11.98 11.14 -10.43
N GLY A 31 11.44 10.20 -9.64
CA GLY A 31 10.81 8.97 -10.12
C GLY A 31 11.67 7.74 -9.80
N PRO A 32 11.14 6.52 -9.96
CA PRO A 32 9.80 6.15 -10.43
C PRO A 32 8.68 6.46 -9.43
N TYR A 33 7.43 6.50 -9.90
CA TYR A 33 6.25 6.75 -9.07
C TYR A 33 5.56 5.47 -8.62
N GLU A 34 5.82 4.33 -9.27
CA GLU A 34 5.29 3.02 -8.91
C GLU A 34 6.39 1.95 -8.81
N ILE A 35 6.15 0.86 -8.08
CA ILE A 35 7.17 -0.19 -7.86
C ILE A 35 7.55 -0.89 -9.17
N TYR A 36 6.59 -1.20 -10.05
CA TYR A 36 6.89 -1.91 -11.29
C TYR A 36 7.70 -1.03 -12.26
N GLU A 37 7.51 0.28 -12.27
CA GLU A 37 8.37 1.20 -13.05
C GLU A 37 9.81 1.12 -12.54
N ALA A 38 10.00 0.99 -11.23
CA ALA A 38 11.32 0.77 -10.63
C ALA A 38 11.91 -0.57 -11.07
N GLU A 39 11.11 -1.63 -11.09
CA GLU A 39 11.50 -2.95 -11.59
C GLU A 39 11.91 -2.90 -13.07
N ASP A 40 11.14 -2.22 -13.91
CA ASP A 40 11.42 -2.04 -15.33
C ASP A 40 12.75 -1.29 -15.53
N MET A 41 12.98 -0.19 -14.81
CA MET A 41 14.25 0.53 -14.86
C MET A 41 15.44 -0.37 -14.51
N ILE A 42 15.34 -1.14 -13.43
CA ILE A 42 16.39 -2.07 -12.99
C ILE A 42 16.61 -3.16 -14.03
N SER A 43 15.54 -3.70 -14.63
CA SER A 43 15.63 -4.73 -15.69
C SER A 43 16.34 -4.22 -16.96
N MET A 44 16.22 -2.92 -17.25
CA MET A 44 16.91 -2.24 -18.34
C MET A 44 18.37 -1.89 -18.01
N GLY A 45 18.86 -2.23 -16.82
CA GLY A 45 20.19 -1.88 -16.33
C GLY A 45 20.31 -0.40 -15.92
N LEU A 46 19.19 0.29 -15.72
CA LEU A 46 19.14 1.64 -15.16
C LEU A 46 19.04 1.55 -13.63
N GLY A 47 19.50 2.60 -12.94
CA GLY A 47 19.30 2.77 -11.50
C GLY A 47 18.33 3.91 -11.20
N PHE A 48 17.84 3.96 -9.97
CA PHE A 48 17.05 5.09 -9.47
C PHE A 48 17.48 5.49 -8.06
N SER A 49 17.24 6.74 -7.68
CA SER A 49 17.79 7.30 -6.43
C SER A 49 17.12 6.79 -5.15
N GLY A 50 16.06 6.00 -5.28
CA GLY A 50 15.13 5.65 -4.21
C GLY A 50 14.11 6.73 -3.92
N ASN A 51 13.06 6.36 -3.19
CA ASN A 51 12.12 7.31 -2.59
C ASN A 51 12.28 7.35 -1.06
N GLN A 52 11.51 8.21 -0.39
CA GLN A 52 11.49 8.30 1.07
C GLN A 52 10.09 8.67 1.56
N ILE A 53 9.70 8.04 2.68
CA ILE A 53 8.43 8.29 3.37
C ILE A 53 8.67 9.23 4.55
N TYR A 54 7.79 10.20 4.71
CA TYR A 54 7.66 11.07 5.86
C TYR A 54 6.30 10.85 6.50
N PHE A 55 6.29 10.59 7.81
CA PHE A 55 5.09 10.49 8.64
C PHE A 55 4.94 11.79 9.43
N ILE A 56 3.78 12.40 9.37
CA ILE A 56 3.51 13.70 9.97
C ILE A 56 2.35 13.54 10.94
N HIS A 57 2.62 13.83 12.21
CA HIS A 57 1.61 13.78 13.27
C HIS A 57 0.81 15.09 13.29
N TYR A 58 -0.50 14.98 13.39
CA TYR A 58 -1.44 16.07 13.66
C TYR A 58 -1.95 15.93 15.10
N PRO A 59 -2.12 17.04 15.86
CA PRO A 59 -2.00 18.43 15.43
C PRO A 59 -0.62 19.06 15.62
N ASP A 60 0.31 18.36 16.27
CA ASP A 60 1.58 18.96 16.70
C ASP A 60 2.57 19.16 15.57
N GLY A 61 2.41 18.53 14.39
CA GLY A 61 3.31 18.65 13.24
C GLY A 61 4.68 18.01 13.46
N GLU A 62 4.81 17.03 14.34
CA GLU A 62 6.01 16.20 14.46
C GLU A 62 6.22 15.37 13.19
N VAL A 63 7.48 15.23 12.79
CA VAL A 63 7.85 14.57 11.53
C VAL A 63 8.78 13.40 11.85
N TYR A 64 8.43 12.23 11.32
CA TYR A 64 9.21 11.01 11.42
C TYR A 64 9.62 10.53 10.02
N ALA A 65 10.88 10.13 9.89
CA ALA A 65 11.44 9.55 8.66
C ALA A 65 12.40 8.40 9.02
N PRO A 66 11.84 7.28 9.53
CA PRO A 66 12.62 6.18 10.12
C PRO A 66 13.44 5.42 9.08
N LEU A 67 12.94 5.35 7.84
CA LEU A 67 13.62 4.74 6.72
C LEU A 67 14.27 5.84 5.87
N LYS A 68 15.59 5.76 5.70
CA LYS A 68 16.34 6.71 4.85
C LYS A 68 16.27 6.28 3.39
N LYS A 69 16.23 7.27 2.50
CA LYS A 69 16.37 7.05 1.06
C LYS A 69 17.63 6.24 0.75
N LYS A 70 17.51 5.23 -0.11
CA LYS A 70 18.61 4.39 -0.59
C LYS A 70 18.46 4.15 -2.08
N GLU A 71 19.58 4.15 -2.79
CA GLU A 71 19.62 3.83 -4.21
C GLU A 71 19.01 2.45 -4.47
N ASN A 72 18.19 2.34 -5.51
CA ASN A 72 17.52 1.11 -5.92
C ASN A 72 16.63 0.47 -4.84
N VAL A 73 16.14 1.27 -3.87
CA VAL A 73 15.14 0.84 -2.89
C VAL A 73 13.89 1.68 -3.08
N TYR A 74 12.77 1.00 -3.29
CA TYR A 74 11.46 1.62 -3.38
C TYR A 74 10.66 1.28 -2.11
N TYR A 75 10.19 2.29 -1.40
CA TYR A 75 9.26 2.17 -0.29
C TYR A 75 7.84 2.41 -0.77
N GLU A 76 6.95 1.45 -0.53
CA GLU A 76 5.55 1.56 -0.92
C GLU A 76 4.76 2.47 0.01
N ARG A 77 3.58 2.95 -0.44
CA ARG A 77 2.69 3.76 0.40
C ARG A 77 2.38 2.99 1.69
N PRO A 78 2.66 3.57 2.87
CA PRO A 78 2.42 2.88 4.14
C PRO A 78 0.93 2.83 4.47
N VAL A 79 0.55 1.87 5.32
CA VAL A 79 -0.81 1.72 5.84
C VAL A 79 -0.82 1.82 7.35
N TRP A 80 -1.89 2.38 7.92
CA TRP A 80 -2.13 2.38 9.35
C TRP A 80 -2.88 1.12 9.76
N ASP A 81 -2.32 0.38 10.72
CA ASP A 81 -2.88 -0.85 11.28
C ASP A 81 -2.94 -0.73 12.80
N GLU A 82 -4.07 -0.21 13.29
CA GLU A 82 -4.39 0.05 14.70
C GLU A 82 -3.46 1.06 15.39
N ASP A 83 -2.25 0.66 15.77
CA ASP A 83 -1.31 1.45 16.59
C ASP A 83 0.04 1.69 15.90
N ARG A 84 0.20 1.20 14.67
CA ARG A 84 1.46 1.17 13.93
C ARG A 84 1.26 1.35 12.44
N PHE A 85 2.33 1.73 11.76
CA PHE A 85 2.42 1.68 10.31
C PHE A 85 2.99 0.36 9.83
N GLY A 86 2.34 -0.23 8.83
CA GLY A 86 2.92 -1.25 7.95
C GLY A 86 3.58 -0.59 6.74
N ILE A 87 4.77 -1.04 6.38
CA ILE A 87 5.53 -0.51 5.24
C ILE A 87 6.10 -1.69 4.44
N ALA A 88 5.83 -1.74 3.15
CA ALA A 88 6.58 -2.61 2.23
C ALA A 88 7.71 -1.84 1.57
N ALA A 89 8.85 -2.49 1.36
CA ALA A 89 9.94 -1.94 0.56
C ALA A 89 10.51 -3.01 -0.37
N VAL A 90 10.82 -2.65 -1.60
CA VAL A 90 11.55 -3.49 -2.54
C VAL A 90 12.98 -3.00 -2.62
N ASP A 91 13.92 -3.81 -2.15
CA ASP A 91 15.35 -3.58 -2.28
C ASP A 91 15.85 -4.38 -3.49
N PHE A 92 15.95 -3.72 -4.65
CA PHE A 92 16.35 -4.37 -5.90
C PHE A 92 17.83 -4.77 -5.89
N GLY A 93 18.67 -4.06 -5.14
CA GLY A 93 20.09 -4.40 -4.96
C GLY A 93 20.28 -5.71 -4.19
N LYS A 94 19.45 -5.96 -3.18
CA LYS A 94 19.42 -7.24 -2.44
C LYS A 94 18.46 -8.27 -3.00
N ARG A 95 17.61 -7.88 -3.95
CA ARG A 95 16.57 -8.71 -4.55
C ARG A 95 15.59 -9.27 -3.52
N GLU A 96 15.12 -8.42 -2.61
CA GLU A 96 14.13 -8.80 -1.58
C GLU A 96 13.05 -7.73 -1.39
N VAL A 97 11.84 -8.18 -1.03
CA VAL A 97 10.79 -7.35 -0.43
C VAL A 97 10.92 -7.46 1.09
N ILE A 98 10.88 -6.33 1.78
CA ILE A 98 11.00 -6.23 3.23
C ILE A 98 9.73 -5.58 3.76
N ILE A 99 9.09 -6.25 4.73
CA ILE A 99 7.91 -5.74 5.43
C ILE A 99 8.39 -5.20 6.77
N TYR A 100 8.12 -3.91 7.02
CA TYR A 100 8.45 -3.24 8.27
C TYR A 100 7.19 -2.92 9.09
N SER A 101 7.39 -2.84 10.39
CA SER A 101 6.50 -2.16 11.32
C SER A 101 7.18 -0.91 11.87
N PHE A 102 6.48 0.20 11.87
CA PHE A 102 6.93 1.44 12.47
C PHE A 102 5.88 1.98 13.44
N MET A 103 6.28 2.18 14.70
CA MET A 103 5.50 2.96 15.65
C MET A 103 6.27 4.23 16.01
N PRO A 104 5.64 5.42 15.99
CA PRO A 104 6.26 6.68 16.38
C PRO A 104 7.00 6.59 17.72
N GLY A 105 8.20 7.16 17.79
CA GLY A 105 9.06 7.10 18.98
C GLY A 105 9.77 5.76 19.23
N LYS A 106 9.55 4.73 18.40
CA LYS A 106 10.28 3.45 18.46
C LYS A 106 11.15 3.21 17.23
N GLU A 107 12.12 2.30 17.39
CA GLU A 107 12.89 1.81 16.25
C GLU A 107 12.00 1.01 15.29
N VAL A 108 12.26 1.16 13.99
CA VAL A 108 11.58 0.39 12.95
C VAL A 108 11.96 -1.09 13.05
N GLN A 109 10.96 -1.97 12.99
CA GLN A 109 11.14 -3.41 13.07
C GLN A 109 10.94 -4.06 11.70
N ILE A 110 11.71 -5.10 11.40
CA ILE A 110 11.48 -5.95 10.22
C ILE A 110 10.55 -7.08 10.65
N LEU A 111 9.37 -7.17 10.03
CA LEU A 111 8.40 -8.24 10.27
C LEU A 111 8.71 -9.47 9.40
N HIS A 112 9.04 -9.25 8.13
CA HIS A 112 9.30 -10.34 7.19
C HIS A 112 10.16 -9.89 6.01
N LYS A 113 10.77 -10.87 5.34
CA LYS A 113 11.56 -10.69 4.11
C LYS A 113 11.20 -11.78 3.12
N ILE A 114 10.96 -11.38 1.87
CA ILE A 114 10.59 -12.28 0.78
C ILE A 114 11.59 -12.08 -0.37
N PRO A 115 12.31 -13.11 -0.83
CA PRO A 115 13.14 -12.99 -2.02
C PRO A 115 12.30 -12.59 -3.24
N LEU A 116 12.82 -11.71 -4.10
CA LEU A 116 12.15 -11.38 -5.37
C LEU A 116 12.07 -12.58 -6.32
N THR A 117 12.84 -13.66 -6.09
CA THR A 117 12.67 -14.92 -6.83
C THR A 117 11.37 -15.64 -6.52
N ASP A 118 10.73 -15.31 -5.39
CA ASP A 118 9.46 -15.91 -4.95
C ASP A 118 8.25 -15.07 -5.40
N ILE A 119 8.49 -13.94 -6.08
CA ILE A 119 7.49 -13.00 -6.56
C ILE A 119 7.64 -12.90 -8.08
N HIS A 120 6.54 -13.00 -8.81
CA HIS A 120 6.61 -12.99 -10.28
C HIS A 120 7.08 -11.64 -10.84
N ASP A 121 6.47 -10.56 -10.35
CA ASP A 121 6.74 -9.17 -10.69
C ASP A 121 6.18 -8.24 -9.60
N CYS A 122 6.58 -6.97 -9.65
CA CYS A 122 6.17 -5.95 -8.68
C CYS A 122 4.91 -5.17 -9.11
N TYR A 123 4.15 -5.65 -10.10
CA TYR A 123 2.90 -5.00 -10.54
C TYR A 123 1.83 -5.03 -9.44
N ASN A 124 1.30 -3.84 -9.12
CA ASN A 124 0.35 -3.62 -8.03
C ASN A 124 0.77 -4.29 -6.71
N LEU A 125 2.08 -4.40 -6.45
CA LEU A 125 2.60 -4.91 -5.19
C LEU A 125 2.34 -3.86 -4.11
N ARG A 126 1.59 -4.22 -3.08
CA ARG A 126 1.16 -3.28 -2.03
C ARG A 126 1.08 -3.94 -0.66
N ILE A 127 1.03 -3.09 0.37
CA ILE A 127 0.73 -3.51 1.74
C ILE A 127 -0.71 -3.09 2.09
N GLU A 128 -1.49 -3.98 2.69
CA GLU A 128 -2.81 -3.70 3.26
C GLU A 128 -2.79 -3.79 4.79
N ALA A 129 -3.74 -3.13 5.43
CA ALA A 129 -3.97 -3.22 6.88
C ALA A 129 -5.12 -4.18 7.23
N SER A 130 -5.23 -4.50 8.51
CA SER A 130 -6.35 -5.23 9.12
C SER A 130 -6.60 -6.66 8.59
N PRO A 131 -5.63 -7.59 8.72
CA PRO A 131 -4.27 -7.43 9.25
C PRO A 131 -3.26 -7.01 8.19
N LEU A 132 -2.04 -6.65 8.62
CA LEU A 132 -0.94 -6.40 7.70
C LEU A 132 -0.78 -7.57 6.71
N THR A 133 -0.89 -7.26 5.43
CA THR A 133 -0.86 -8.21 4.32
C THR A 133 0.02 -7.62 3.22
N LEU A 134 0.90 -8.41 2.63
CA LEU A 134 1.59 -8.04 1.40
C LEU A 134 0.93 -8.78 0.25
N SER A 135 0.46 -8.05 -0.75
CA SER A 135 -0.22 -8.60 -1.90
C SER A 135 0.32 -8.06 -3.21
N ARG A 136 -0.02 -8.73 -4.32
CA ARG A 136 0.10 -8.19 -5.68
C ARG A 136 -1.13 -8.55 -6.50
N GLN A 137 -1.41 -7.76 -7.53
CA GLN A 137 -2.51 -8.00 -8.45
C GLN A 137 -2.08 -7.77 -9.90
N LYS A 138 -2.24 -8.77 -10.76
CA LYS A 138 -1.96 -8.64 -12.20
C LYS A 138 -2.68 -9.72 -12.98
N ASP A 139 -3.04 -9.45 -14.23
CA ASP A 139 -3.57 -10.43 -15.17
C ASP A 139 -4.74 -11.26 -14.60
N GLN A 140 -5.71 -10.59 -13.97
CA GLN A 140 -6.89 -11.22 -13.34
C GLN A 140 -6.54 -12.19 -12.21
N VAL A 141 -5.40 -11.99 -11.57
CA VAL A 141 -4.96 -12.77 -10.41
C VAL A 141 -4.63 -11.84 -9.27
N TYR A 142 -5.16 -12.14 -8.09
CA TYR A 142 -4.74 -11.55 -6.83
C TYR A 142 -3.98 -12.58 -6.02
N GLU A 143 -2.84 -12.15 -5.46
CA GLU A 143 -1.95 -12.99 -4.68
C GLU A 143 -1.65 -12.34 -3.34
N ILE A 144 -1.89 -13.08 -2.27
CA ILE A 144 -1.34 -12.75 -0.96
C ILE A 144 0.01 -13.45 -0.86
N LEU A 145 1.06 -12.66 -0.67
CA LEU A 145 2.45 -13.11 -0.56
C LEU A 145 2.85 -13.36 0.91
N TRP A 146 2.23 -12.60 1.83
CA TRP A 146 2.41 -12.71 3.28
C TRP A 146 1.18 -12.09 3.99
N PRO A 147 0.74 -12.59 5.16
CA PRO A 147 1.34 -13.68 5.96
C PRO A 147 0.99 -15.08 5.45
N GLU A 148 -0.13 -15.22 4.76
CA GLU A 148 -0.62 -16.48 4.20
C GLU A 148 -0.47 -16.49 2.68
N LYS A 149 0.21 -17.49 2.13
CA LYS A 149 0.35 -17.58 0.67
C LYS A 149 -0.97 -18.04 0.07
N LYS A 150 -1.67 -17.14 -0.62
CA LYS A 150 -2.96 -17.39 -1.28
C LYS A 150 -2.92 -16.83 -2.69
N ARG A 151 -3.67 -17.48 -3.59
CA ARG A 151 -3.78 -17.06 -4.99
C ARG A 151 -5.15 -17.43 -5.51
N PHE A 152 -5.87 -16.48 -6.06
CA PHE A 152 -7.17 -16.71 -6.67
C PHE A 152 -7.40 -15.75 -7.84
N ALA A 153 -8.39 -16.09 -8.67
CA ALA A 153 -8.78 -15.28 -9.81
C ALA A 153 -9.63 -14.09 -9.34
N VAL A 154 -9.42 -12.93 -9.96
CA VAL A 154 -10.25 -11.74 -9.86
C VAL A 154 -10.73 -11.34 -11.25
N LYS A 155 -11.74 -10.49 -11.37
CA LYS A 155 -12.22 -10.02 -12.69
C LYS A 155 -11.30 -8.92 -13.23
N GLU A 156 -11.35 -8.73 -14.55
CA GLU A 156 -10.48 -7.77 -15.26
C GLU A 156 -10.59 -6.34 -14.70
N ASN A 157 -11.79 -5.94 -14.31
CA ASN A 157 -12.07 -4.61 -13.81
C ASN A 157 -12.01 -4.52 -12.27
N ASP A 158 -11.53 -5.57 -11.60
CA ASP A 158 -11.37 -5.56 -10.15
C ASP A 158 -10.13 -4.75 -9.76
N SER A 159 -10.23 -3.96 -8.70
CA SER A 159 -9.07 -3.32 -8.07
C SER A 159 -9.18 -3.40 -6.57
N MET A 160 -8.12 -3.89 -5.91
CA MET A 160 -8.11 -4.04 -4.46
C MET A 160 -8.34 -2.69 -3.76
N ILE A 161 -9.27 -2.65 -2.80
CA ILE A 161 -9.54 -1.47 -1.96
C ILE A 161 -8.85 -1.69 -0.61
N TYR A 162 -9.35 -2.64 0.20
CA TYR A 162 -8.84 -2.93 1.54
C TYR A 162 -9.18 -4.35 2.00
N ARG A 163 -8.58 -4.75 3.12
CA ARG A 163 -8.83 -6.01 3.83
C ARG A 163 -9.48 -5.74 5.18
N ASP A 164 -10.43 -6.60 5.58
CA ASP A 164 -10.97 -6.69 6.93
C ASP A 164 -11.01 -8.15 7.38
N GLY A 165 -10.04 -8.53 8.20
CA GLY A 165 -9.89 -9.89 8.71
C GLY A 165 -9.73 -10.92 7.60
N ASN A 166 -10.79 -11.69 7.34
CA ASN A 166 -10.82 -12.74 6.31
C ASN A 166 -11.59 -12.34 5.03
N THR A 167 -11.90 -11.05 4.89
CA THR A 167 -12.62 -10.51 3.75
C THR A 167 -11.74 -9.49 3.04
N LEU A 168 -11.65 -9.59 1.71
CA LEU A 168 -11.04 -8.59 0.85
C LEU A 168 -12.15 -7.84 0.12
N TYR A 169 -11.96 -6.55 -0.07
CA TYR A 169 -12.89 -5.69 -0.78
C TYR A 169 -12.21 -5.15 -2.03
N PHE A 170 -12.84 -5.38 -3.17
CA PHE A 170 -12.41 -4.88 -4.47
C PHE A 170 -13.44 -3.88 -5.01
N SER A 171 -12.99 -2.85 -5.73
CA SER A 171 -13.86 -2.10 -6.62
C SER A 171 -13.98 -2.86 -7.92
N ARG A 172 -15.13 -2.76 -8.59
CA ARG A 172 -15.37 -3.30 -9.91
C ARG A 172 -16.15 -2.28 -10.71
N TRP A 173 -15.53 -1.73 -11.75
CA TRP A 173 -16.20 -0.80 -12.63
C TRP A 173 -16.82 -1.52 -13.84
N ALA A 174 -17.94 -0.98 -14.34
CA ALA A 174 -18.60 -1.43 -15.57
C ALA A 174 -19.04 -0.21 -16.38
N GLU A 175 -18.72 -0.16 -17.68
CA GLU A 175 -19.01 1.00 -18.54
C GLU A 175 -20.33 0.91 -19.32
N THR A 176 -20.93 -0.28 -19.44
CA THR A 176 -22.11 -0.51 -20.29
C THR A 176 -23.29 -1.06 -19.47
N PRO A 177 -24.50 -0.46 -19.55
CA PRO A 177 -24.92 0.67 -20.41
C PRO A 177 -24.50 2.07 -19.92
N GLU A 178 -24.10 2.22 -18.66
CA GLU A 178 -23.57 3.44 -18.06
C GLU A 178 -22.44 3.07 -17.09
N TYR A 179 -21.56 4.03 -16.75
CA TYR A 179 -20.50 3.81 -15.77
C TYR A 179 -21.09 3.53 -14.38
N LEU A 180 -20.75 2.37 -13.83
CA LEU A 180 -21.16 1.93 -12.50
C LEU A 180 -19.95 1.41 -11.72
N GLU A 181 -19.95 1.69 -10.43
CA GLU A 181 -19.02 1.13 -9.46
C GLU A 181 -19.72 0.10 -8.60
N TYR A 182 -19.01 -0.98 -8.31
CA TYR A 182 -19.43 -2.01 -7.39
C TYR A 182 -18.32 -2.30 -6.39
N VAL A 183 -18.72 -2.62 -5.17
CA VAL A 183 -17.89 -3.23 -4.16
C VAL A 183 -18.10 -4.73 -4.21
N VAL A 184 -17.01 -5.48 -4.30
CA VAL A 184 -17.00 -6.94 -4.30
C VAL A 184 -16.29 -7.40 -3.04
N ALA A 185 -17.02 -8.07 -2.15
CA ALA A 185 -16.42 -8.74 -1.00
C ALA A 185 -15.99 -10.16 -1.40
N VAL A 186 -14.77 -10.56 -1.06
CA VAL A 186 -14.19 -11.86 -1.40
C VAL A 186 -13.67 -12.54 -0.14
N ASN A 187 -13.95 -13.82 0.02
CA ASN A 187 -13.42 -14.61 1.12
C ASN A 187 -11.96 -14.98 0.88
N VAL A 188 -11.06 -14.64 1.80
CA VAL A 188 -9.61 -14.92 1.65
C VAL A 188 -9.29 -16.41 1.56
N GLU A 189 -10.04 -17.26 2.26
CA GLU A 189 -9.75 -18.69 2.34
C GLU A 189 -10.07 -19.42 1.04
N THR A 190 -11.20 -19.05 0.41
CA THR A 190 -11.72 -19.73 -0.79
C THR A 190 -11.48 -18.95 -2.08
N GLY A 191 -11.27 -17.64 -2.00
CA GLY A 191 -11.23 -16.74 -3.16
C GLY A 191 -12.61 -16.50 -3.80
N GLU A 192 -13.70 -16.89 -3.13
CA GLU A 192 -15.06 -16.75 -3.66
C GLU A 192 -15.69 -15.40 -3.30
N GLU A 193 -16.48 -14.84 -4.23
CA GLU A 193 -17.27 -13.65 -3.98
C GLU A 193 -18.36 -13.93 -2.93
N ILE A 194 -18.38 -13.11 -1.87
CA ILE A 194 -19.37 -13.14 -0.79
C ILE A 194 -20.56 -12.25 -1.16
N SER A 195 -20.29 -11.02 -1.63
CA SER A 195 -21.31 -10.05 -2.04
C SER A 195 -20.79 -9.14 -3.15
N VAL A 196 -21.74 -8.58 -3.91
CA VAL A 196 -21.49 -7.52 -4.90
C VAL A 196 -22.53 -6.44 -4.69
N GLU A 197 -22.09 -5.26 -4.27
CA GLU A 197 -22.95 -4.14 -3.89
C GLU A 197 -22.61 -2.93 -4.76
N LYS A 198 -23.62 -2.25 -5.30
CA LYS A 198 -23.38 -1.05 -6.11
C LYS A 198 -22.94 0.10 -5.20
N GLY A 199 -21.82 0.76 -5.54
CA GLY A 199 -21.31 1.91 -4.82
C GLY A 199 -19.78 1.94 -4.70
N ASN A 200 -19.30 2.87 -3.90
CA ASN A 200 -17.89 3.03 -3.54
C ASN A 200 -17.70 2.84 -2.04
N LEU A 201 -16.56 2.30 -1.62
CA LEU A 201 -16.27 2.02 -0.23
C LEU A 201 -15.14 2.90 0.30
N TYR A 202 -15.38 3.53 1.44
CA TYR A 202 -14.41 4.41 2.07
C TYR A 202 -14.12 3.94 3.50
N ARG A 203 -12.83 3.89 3.87
CA ARG A 203 -12.41 3.65 5.24
C ARG A 203 -12.31 4.98 5.99
N MET A 204 -13.07 5.10 7.05
CA MET A 204 -13.14 6.31 7.87
C MET A 204 -12.03 6.32 8.94
N PRO A 205 -11.74 7.48 9.55
CA PRO A 205 -10.69 7.59 10.57
C PRO A 205 -10.88 6.72 11.81
N ASP A 206 -12.12 6.40 12.18
CA ASP A 206 -12.45 5.50 13.28
C ASP A 206 -12.37 4.01 12.91
N GLY A 207 -11.94 3.71 11.68
CA GLY A 207 -11.85 2.36 11.13
C GLY A 207 -13.16 1.83 10.55
N SER A 208 -14.28 2.56 10.64
CA SER A 208 -15.54 2.16 10.02
C SER A 208 -15.49 2.25 8.49
N PHE A 209 -16.36 1.50 7.81
CA PHE A 209 -16.46 1.50 6.35
C PHE A 209 -17.81 2.05 5.89
N TRP A 210 -17.79 3.00 4.96
CA TRP A 210 -18.98 3.66 4.42
C TRP A 210 -19.14 3.33 2.95
N LEU A 211 -20.24 2.66 2.60
CA LEU A 211 -20.65 2.38 1.22
C LEU A 211 -21.54 3.54 0.73
N VAL A 212 -21.21 4.15 -0.41
CA VAL A 212 -21.95 5.27 -1.02
C VAL A 212 -22.34 5.03 -2.47
#